data_AF-A0A915UR83-F1
#
_entry.id   AF-A0A915UR83-F1
#
_cell.length_a   1.000
_cell.length_b   1.000
_cell.length_c   1.000
_cell.angle_alpha   90.00
_cell.angle_beta   90.00
_cell.angle_gamma   90.00
#
_symmetry.space_group_name_H-M   'P 1'
#
loop_
_entity.id
_entity.type
_entity.pdbx_description
1 polymer ?
#
loop_
_entity_poly.entity_id
_entity_poly.type
_entity_poly.pdbx_seq_one_letter_code
_entity_poly.pdbx_strand_id
1 'polypeptide(L)' 'MSTIADRVREMVERLPEPLQQQVLEYAQRLSQNVPLRGIPLAEFEKHAGLLSAEDADAILQAIEAGCEQVDPDEW' A
#
# COMPACT_ATOMS: atom_id res chain seq x y z
N MET A 1 -19.12 -11.82 -22.70
CA MET A 1 -17.98 -11.17 -22.01
C MET A 1 -17.90 -11.77 -20.62
N SER A 2 -16.73 -12.29 -20.22
CA SER A 2 -16.54 -12.85 -18.87
C SER A 2 -16.56 -11.73 -17.84
N THR A 3 -17.24 -11.92 -16.71
CA THR A 3 -17.16 -10.95 -15.61
C THR A 3 -15.79 -11.05 -14.93
N ILE A 4 -15.45 -10.03 -14.12
CA ILE A 4 -14.23 -10.08 -13.29
C ILE A 4 -14.30 -11.27 -12.31
N ALA A 5 -15.47 -11.53 -11.72
CA ALA A 5 -15.67 -12.64 -10.80
C ALA A 5 -15.39 -14.01 -11.47
N ASP A 6 -15.83 -14.18 -12.71
CA ASP A 6 -15.58 -15.41 -13.47
C ASP A 6 -14.08 -15.62 -13.72
N ARG A 7 -13.34 -14.57 -14.10
CA ARG A 7 -11.90 -14.63 -14.32
C ARG A 7 -11.12 -14.94 -13.04
N VAL A 8 -11.55 -14.37 -11.92
CA VAL A 8 -10.96 -14.66 -10.60
C VAL A 8 -11.17 -16.13 -10.23
N ARG A 9 -12.39 -16.66 -10.42
CA ARG A 9 -12.67 -18.08 -10.19
C ARG A 9 -11.75 -18.98 -11.03
N GLU A 10 -11.66 -18.73 -12.34
CA GLU A 10 -10.82 -19.52 -13.26
C GLU A 10 -9.33 -19.52 -12.87
N MET A 11 -8.83 -18.42 -12.31
CA MET A 11 -7.45 -18.35 -11.80
C MET A 11 -7.29 -19.14 -10.50
N VAL A 12 -8.22 -18.98 -9.56
CA VAL A 12 -8.17 -19.63 -8.23
C VAL A 12 -8.24 -21.15 -8.36
N GLU A 13 -9.07 -21.67 -9.27
CA GLU A 13 -9.20 -23.12 -9.52
C GLU A 13 -7.88 -23.79 -9.94
N ARG A 14 -6.92 -23.03 -10.49
CA ARG A 14 -5.61 -23.54 -10.93
C ARG A 14 -4.53 -23.48 -9.85
N LEU A 15 -4.82 -22.86 -8.71
CA LEU A 15 -3.86 -22.70 -7.62
C LEU A 15 -3.86 -23.94 -6.71
N PRO A 16 -2.73 -24.28 -6.07
CA PRO A 16 -2.71 -25.20 -4.93
C PRO A 16 -3.62 -24.73 -3.79
N GLU A 17 -4.19 -25.68 -3.03
CA GLU A 17 -5.13 -25.41 -1.93
C GLU A 17 -4.66 -24.32 -0.93
N PRO A 18 -3.39 -24.26 -0.50
CA PRO A 18 -2.94 -23.18 0.40
C PRO A 18 -3.08 -21.77 -0.19
N LEU A 19 -2.88 -21.63 -1.51
CA LEU A 19 -3.04 -20.34 -2.20
C LEU A 19 -4.51 -20.03 -2.46
N GLN A 20 -5.35 -21.03 -2.70
CA GLN A 20 -6.81 -20.84 -2.76
C GLN A 20 -7.34 -20.29 -1.43
N GLN A 21 -6.89 -20.87 -0.32
CA GLN A 21 -7.20 -20.40 1.04
C GLN A 21 -6.77 -18.94 1.25
N GLN A 22 -5.57 -18.58 0.80
CA GLN A 22 -5.07 -17.20 0.90
C GLN A 22 -5.94 -16.20 0.12
N VAL A 23 -6.39 -16.56 -1.08
CA VAL A 23 -7.31 -15.71 -1.87
C VAL A 23 -8.67 -15.57 -1.18
N LEU A 24 -9.20 -16.66 -0.61
CA LEU A 24 -10.46 -16.64 0.13
C LEU A 24 -10.38 -15.69 1.34
N GLU A 25 -9.32 -15.79 2.14
CA GLU A 25 -9.10 -14.90 3.29
C GLU A 25 -9.00 -13.43 2.87
N TYR A 26 -8.31 -13.14 1.77
CA TYR A 26 -8.20 -11.78 1.24
C TYR A 26 -9.57 -11.25 0.78
N ALA A 27 -10.34 -12.04 0.03
CA ALA A 27 -11.68 -11.66 -0.42
C ALA A 27 -12.63 -11.43 0.76
N GLN A 28 -12.53 -12.23 1.83
CA GLN A 28 -13.29 -12.03 3.06
C GLN A 28 -12.94 -10.69 3.72
N ARG A 29 -11.65 -10.35 3.84
CA ARG A 29 -11.20 -9.04 4.36
C ARG A 29 -11.73 -7.88 3.52
N LEU A 30 -11.73 -8.00 2.19
CA LEU A 30 -12.32 -6.98 1.30
C LEU A 30 -13.83 -6.84 1.48
N SER A 31 -14.55 -7.96 1.62
CA SER A 31 -16.01 -7.96 1.76
C SER A 31 -16.52 -7.37 3.07
N GLN A 32 -15.66 -7.32 4.10
CA GLN A 32 -16.01 -6.78 5.41
C GLN A 32 -16.26 -5.27 5.40
N ASN A 33 -16.16 -4.59 4.24
CA ASN A 33 -16.44 -3.16 4.08
C ASN A 33 -15.91 -2.41 5.29
N VAL A 34 -14.61 -2.57 5.58
CA VAL A 34 -13.95 -1.57 6.40
C VAL A 34 -13.89 -0.38 5.46
N PRO A 35 -14.77 0.65 5.58
CA PRO A 35 -14.45 1.91 4.94
C PRO A 35 -12.99 2.19 5.29
N LEU A 36 -12.20 2.66 4.33
CA LEU A 36 -10.92 3.31 4.64
C LEU A 36 -11.25 4.53 5.52
N ARG A 37 -11.62 4.27 6.78
CA ARG A 37 -11.81 5.25 7.82
C ARG A 37 -10.39 5.59 8.15
N GLY A 38 -9.96 6.75 7.64
CA GLY A 38 -8.81 7.42 8.22
C GLY A 38 -8.98 7.41 9.74
N ILE A 39 -7.87 7.20 10.44
CA ILE A 39 -7.89 7.32 11.88
C ILE A 39 -8.12 8.79 12.26
N PRO A 40 -8.88 9.10 13.31
CA PRO A 40 -8.98 10.47 13.82
C PRO A 40 -7.59 11.03 14.13
N LEU A 41 -7.39 12.34 13.98
CA LEU A 41 -6.11 12.99 14.27
C LEU A 41 -5.58 12.66 15.67
N ALA A 42 -6.45 12.62 16.69
CA ALA A 42 -6.10 12.25 18.06
C ALA A 42 -5.61 10.80 18.22
N GLU A 43 -5.97 9.90 17.29
CA GLU A 43 -5.43 8.53 17.23
C GLU A 43 -4.13 8.49 16.44
N PHE A 44 -4.03 9.24 15.33
CA PHE A 44 -2.79 9.44 14.60
C PHE A 44 -1.68 10.03 15.48
N GLU A 45 -2.00 10.97 16.35
CA GLU A 45 -1.04 11.59 17.28
C GLU A 45 -0.34 10.58 18.20
N LYS A 46 -0.98 9.43 18.50
CA LYS A 46 -0.34 8.34 19.26
C LYS A 46 0.75 7.61 18.45
N HIS A 47 0.69 7.74 17.14
CA HIS A 47 1.67 7.22 16.18
C HIS A 47 2.52 8.34 15.56
N ALA A 48 2.18 9.61 15.81
CA ALA A 48 2.96 10.76 15.35
C ALA A 48 4.25 10.85 16.18
N GLY A 49 5.39 10.97 15.50
CA GLY A 49 6.71 10.83 16.11
C GLY A 49 7.56 9.72 15.50
N LEU A 50 7.08 9.05 14.44
CA LEU A 50 7.88 8.10 13.65
C LEU A 50 9.04 8.77 12.91
N LEU A 51 8.99 10.07 12.72
CA LEU A 51 10.05 10.85 12.11
C LEU A 51 10.91 11.44 13.23
N SER A 52 12.09 10.88 13.45
CA SER A 52 13.06 11.47 14.36
C SER A 52 13.65 12.75 13.77
N ALA A 53 14.36 13.54 14.59
CA ALA A 53 15.10 14.70 14.09
C ALA A 53 16.17 14.29 13.06
N GLU A 54 16.80 13.13 13.25
CA GLU A 54 17.76 12.57 12.30
C GLU A 54 17.10 12.21 10.97
N ASP A 55 15.92 11.59 11.00
CA ASP A 55 15.14 11.29 9.79
C ASP A 55 14.74 12.59 9.06
N ALA A 56 14.35 13.62 9.80
CA ALA A 56 14.03 14.93 9.25
C ALA A 56 15.23 15.57 8.54
N ASP A 57 16.40 15.55 9.19
CA ASP A 57 17.64 16.10 8.65
C ASP A 57 18.10 15.33 7.40
N ALA A 58 17.99 14.00 7.40
CA ALA A 58 18.33 13.17 6.25
C ALA A 58 17.44 13.48 5.03
N ILE A 59 16.13 13.67 5.25
CA ILE A 59 15.19 14.06 4.19
C ILE A 59 15.54 15.45 3.64
N LEU A 60 15.82 16.42 4.53
CA LEU A 60 16.20 17.76 4.12
C LEU A 60 17.47 17.76 3.27
N GLN A 61 18.50 17.03 3.70
CA GLN A 61 19.74 16.87 2.94
C GLN A 61 19.52 16.22 1.58
N ALA A 62 18.66 15.20 1.49
CA ALA A 62 18.32 14.56 0.22
C ALA A 62 17.60 15.51 -0.74
N ILE A 63 16.69 16.35 -0.23
CA ILE A 63 16.01 17.39 -1.01
C ILE A 63 17.02 18.44 -1.50
N GLU A 64 17.90 18.91 -0.61
CA GLU A 64 18.92 19.90 -0.97
C GLU A 64 19.92 19.35 -1.99
N ALA A 65 20.35 18.10 -1.85
CA ALA A 65 21.27 17.44 -2.77
C ALA A 65 20.66 17.25 -4.17
N GLY A 66 19.35 17.00 -4.25
CA GLY A 66 18.61 16.89 -5.50
C GLY A 66 18.05 18.21 -6.04
N CYS A 67 18.19 19.31 -5.30
CA CYS A 67 17.69 20.61 -5.75
C CYS A 67 18.49 21.06 -6.97
N GLU A 68 17.78 21.48 -8.03
CA GLU A 68 18.35 21.96 -9.30
C GLU A 68 19.12 20.90 -10.13
N GLN A 69 19.10 19.62 -9.72
CA GLN A 69 19.56 18.52 -10.58
C GLN A 69 18.48 18.16 -11.58
N VAL A 70 18.54 18.78 -12.76
CA VAL A 70 17.79 18.31 -13.92
C VAL A 70 18.66 17.25 -14.60
N ASP A 71 18.27 15.98 -14.49
CA ASP A 71 18.82 14.92 -15.33
C ASP A 71 18.07 14.93 -16.69
N PRO A 72 18.71 15.38 -17.79
CA PRO A 72 18.06 15.44 -19.09
C PRO A 72 17.79 14.06 -19.71
N ASP A 73 18.34 12.99 -19.15
CA ASP A 73 18.21 11.61 -19.64
C ASP A 73 17.22 10.76 -18.79
N GLU A 74 16.53 11.37 -17.80
CA GLU A 74 15.58 10.67 -16.90
C GLU A 74 14.19 10.37 -17.50
N TRP A 75 13.97 10.62 -18.81
CA TRP A 75 12.68 10.40 -19.50
C TRP A 75 12.80 9.60 -20.80
#